data_AF-G5K0H5-F1
#
_entry.id   AF-G5K0H5-F1
#
_cell.length_a   1.000
_cell.length_b   1.000
_cell.length_c   1.000
_cell.angle_alpha   90.00
_cell.angle_beta   90.00
_cell.angle_gamma   90.00
#
_symmetry.space_group_name_H-M   'P 1'
#
loop_
_entity.id
_entity.type
_entity.pdbx_description
1 polymer ?
#
loop_
_entity_poly.entity_id
_entity_poly.type
_entity_poly.pdbx_seq_one_letter_code
_entity_poly.pdbx_strand_id
1 'polypeptide(L)' 'MESRFPKTWFDEYEEVSVLKNDSEISELHKKWWGGENIEITKEMLEALLDGKALGWDDGEYSHVIALSTEAISSIKGE' A
#
# COMPACT_ATOMS: atom_id res chain seq x y z
N MET A 1 11.45 8.72 -17.18
CA MET A 1 10.17 9.00 -16.48
C MET A 1 10.53 9.20 -15.01
N GLU A 2 10.44 10.43 -14.51
CA GLU A 2 10.78 10.72 -13.11
C GLU A 2 9.77 10.06 -12.18
N SER A 3 10.28 9.43 -11.11
CA SER A 3 9.44 8.81 -10.10
C SER A 3 8.69 9.91 -9.34
N ARG A 4 7.36 9.86 -9.34
CA ARG A 4 6.53 10.90 -8.70
C ARG A 4 6.74 11.03 -7.19
N PHE A 5 7.14 9.92 -6.55
CA PHE A 5 7.49 9.85 -5.15
C PHE A 5 8.81 9.07 -4.99
N PRO A 6 9.62 9.34 -3.95
CA PRO A 6 10.70 8.44 -3.56
C PRO A 6 10.12 7.05 -3.33
N LYS A 7 10.65 6.04 -4.04
CA LYS A 7 10.20 4.66 -3.87
C LYS A 7 11.08 4.00 -2.82
N THR A 8 10.47 3.51 -1.76
CA THR A 8 11.07 2.48 -0.93
C THR A 8 10.68 1.14 -1.53
N TRP A 9 11.66 0.29 -1.80
CA TRP A 9 11.43 -1.07 -2.26
C TRP A 9 11.47 -2.01 -1.07
N PHE A 10 10.74 -3.11 -1.18
CA PHE A 10 10.90 -4.20 -0.24
C PHE A 10 12.34 -4.69 -0.28
N ASP A 11 13.03 -4.66 0.86
CA ASP A 11 14.40 -5.15 0.96
C ASP A 11 14.43 -6.67 1.17
N GLU A 12 15.63 -7.25 1.33
CA GLU A 12 15.79 -8.70 1.50
C GLU A 12 15.20 -9.25 2.82
N TYR A 13 14.85 -8.36 3.76
CA TYR A 13 14.26 -8.70 5.05
C TYR A 13 12.73 -8.56 5.06
N GLU A 14 12.13 -8.00 4.00
CA GLU A 14 10.69 -7.78 3.88
C GLU A 14 9.98 -8.88 3.05
N GLU A 15 9.02 -9.59 3.66
CA GLU A 15 8.20 -10.61 3.00
C GLU A 15 6.95 -9.99 2.37
N VAL A 16 6.84 -10.01 1.04
CA VAL A 16 5.63 -9.58 0.32
C VAL A 16 4.76 -10.79 -0.01
N SER A 17 3.51 -10.78 0.46
CA SER A 17 2.52 -11.82 0.17
C SER A 17 1.18 -11.22 -0.22
N VAL A 18 0.51 -11.80 -1.22
CA VAL A 18 -0.88 -11.49 -1.57
C VAL A 18 -1.80 -12.34 -0.70
N LEU A 19 -2.47 -11.70 0.26
CA LEU A 19 -3.42 -12.33 1.18
C LEU A 19 -4.85 -12.22 0.65
N LYS A 20 -5.66 -13.25 0.84
CA LYS A 20 -6.98 -13.37 0.20
C LYS A 20 -8.16 -13.13 1.13
N ASN A 21 -7.94 -13.18 2.44
CA ASN A 21 -9.00 -13.15 3.43
C ASN A 21 -8.45 -12.81 4.83
N ASP A 22 -9.37 -12.52 5.75
CA ASP A 22 -9.07 -12.13 7.14
C ASP A 22 -8.29 -13.20 7.92
N SER A 23 -8.48 -14.47 7.61
CA SER A 23 -7.72 -15.55 8.26
C SER A 23 -6.24 -15.47 7.90
N GLU A 24 -5.92 -15.25 6.62
CA GLU A 24 -4.54 -15.10 6.16
C GLU A 24 -3.89 -13.83 6.74
N ILE A 25 -4.64 -12.73 6.86
CA ILE A 25 -4.20 -11.49 7.52
C ILE A 25 -3.86 -11.77 9.00
N SER A 26 -4.75 -12.48 9.71
CA SER A 26 -4.52 -12.84 11.10
C SER A 26 -3.28 -13.71 11.30
N GLU A 27 -3.08 -14.71 10.44
CA GLU A 27 -1.90 -15.58 10.50
C GLU A 27 -0.60 -14.81 10.20
N LEU A 28 -0.61 -13.83 9.29
CA LEU A 28 0.55 -12.99 9.04
C LEU A 28 0.92 -12.19 10.29
N HIS A 29 -0.05 -11.51 10.92
CA HIS A 29 0.22 -10.68 12.10
C HIS A 29 0.73 -11.47 13.31
N LYS A 30 0.41 -12.77 13.42
CA LYS A 30 0.95 -13.64 14.48
C LYS A 30 2.45 -13.91 14.34
N LYS A 31 3.04 -13.71 13.16
CA LYS A 31 4.49 -13.92 12.94
C LYS A 31 5.35 -12.77 13.49
N TRP A 32 4.76 -11.59 13.72
CA TRP A 32 5.49 -10.37 14.00
C TRP A 32 4.98 -9.69 15.28
N TRP A 33 5.73 -8.73 15.81
CA TRP A 33 5.38 -8.05 17.07
C TRP A 33 4.22 -7.05 16.94
N GLY A 34 3.88 -6.65 15.72
CA GLY A 34 2.83 -5.69 15.43
C GLY A 34 2.18 -5.96 14.08
N GLY A 35 1.04 -5.33 13.86
CA GLY A 35 0.25 -5.49 12.64
C GLY A 35 -0.72 -4.34 12.47
N GLU A 36 -0.62 -3.64 11.35
CA GLU A 36 -1.59 -2.64 10.94
C GLU A 36 -2.37 -3.16 9.73
N ASN A 37 -3.68 -2.90 9.73
CA ASN A 37 -4.53 -3.18 8.58
C ASN A 37 -5.31 -1.90 8.24
N ILE A 38 -5.14 -1.42 7.01
CA ILE A 38 -5.79 -0.22 6.52
C ILE A 38 -6.80 -0.63 5.45
N GLU A 39 -8.07 -0.45 5.78
CA GLU A 39 -9.15 -0.63 4.82
C GLU A 39 -9.26 0.59 3.90
N ILE A 40 -9.04 0.38 2.60
CA ILE A 40 -9.17 1.43 1.60
C ILE A 40 -10.64 1.61 1.22
N THR A 41 -11.19 2.79 1.52
CA THR A 41 -12.54 3.17 1.10
C THR A 41 -12.61 3.47 -0.40
N LYS A 42 -13.84 3.55 -0.94
CA LYS A 42 -14.05 3.94 -2.33
C LYS A 42 -13.42 5.31 -2.66
N GLU A 43 -13.61 6.31 -1.82
CA GLU A 43 -13.10 7.67 -2.05
C GLU A 43 -11.56 7.70 -2.04
N MET A 44 -10.96 6.90 -1.16
CA MET A 44 -9.51 6.71 -1.11
C MET A 44 -8.99 6.02 -2.37
N LEU A 45 -9.68 4.98 -2.85
CA LEU A 45 -9.34 4.30 -4.10
C LEU A 45 -9.46 5.24 -5.31
N GLU A 46 -10.52 6.03 -5.40
CA GLU A 46 -10.69 7.04 -6.46
C GLU A 46 -9.57 8.08 -6.43
N ALA A 47 -9.20 8.56 -5.23
CA ALA A 47 -8.06 9.46 -5.07
C ALA A 47 -6.75 8.82 -5.56
N LEU A 48 -6.49 7.56 -5.23
CA LEU A 48 -5.32 6.82 -5.70
C LEU A 48 -5.30 6.66 -7.23
N LEU A 49 -6.44 6.33 -7.84
CA LEU A 49 -6.59 6.18 -9.30
C LEU A 49 -6.48 7.51 -10.05
N ASP A 50 -6.77 8.64 -9.40
CA ASP A 50 -6.49 9.98 -9.92
C ASP A 50 -5.02 10.39 -9.78
N GLY A 51 -4.18 9.48 -9.32
CA GLY A 51 -2.82 9.79 -8.98
C GLY A 51 -2.81 10.79 -7.83
N LYS A 52 -3.41 10.48 -6.70
CA LYS A 52 -3.05 11.09 -5.42
C LYS A 52 -2.33 10.03 -4.58
N ALA A 53 -1.91 10.40 -3.38
CA ALA A 53 -1.34 9.45 -2.42
C ALA A 53 -2.12 9.57 -1.11
N LEU A 54 -2.24 8.45 -0.40
CA LEU A 54 -2.75 8.42 0.97
C LEU A 54 -1.56 8.50 1.90
N GLY A 55 -1.59 9.40 2.87
CA GLY A 55 -0.54 9.53 3.87
C GLY A 55 -1.12 9.59 5.27
N TRP A 56 -0.42 8.98 6.22
CA TRP A 56 -0.74 9.00 7.65
C TRP A 56 0.54 8.83 8.47
N ASP A 57 0.43 9.03 9.78
CA ASP A 57 1.49 8.78 10.75
C ASP A 57 0.97 7.96 11.93
N ASP A 58 1.86 7.19 12.56
CA ASP A 58 1.59 6.43 13.79
C ASP A 58 2.20 7.12 15.04
N GLY A 59 2.73 8.33 14.87
CA GLY A 59 3.47 9.09 15.89
C GLY A 59 4.99 8.84 15.91
N GLU A 60 5.49 7.83 15.20
CA GLU A 60 6.93 7.52 15.07
C GLU A 60 7.40 7.59 13.61
N TYR A 61 6.60 7.06 12.69
CA TYR A 61 6.87 6.99 11.27
C TYR A 61 5.74 7.64 10.45
N SER A 62 6.10 8.16 9.29
CA SER A 62 5.15 8.60 8.27
C SER A 62 5.05 7.55 7.18
N HIS A 63 3.83 7.24 6.76
CA HIS A 63 3.54 6.24 5.75
C HIS A 63 2.84 6.86 4.55
N VAL A 64 3.08 6.30 3.37
CA VAL A 64 2.44 6.74 2.13
C VAL A 64 2.09 5.53 1.27
N ILE A 65 0.83 5.46 0.81
CA ILE A 65 0.40 4.56 -0.26
C ILE A 65 0.18 5.39 -1.52
N ALA A 66 0.83 4.99 -2.61
CA ALA A 66 0.61 5.54 -3.94
C ALA A 66 0.61 4.40 -4.96
N LEU A 67 -0.26 4.52 -5.98
CA LEU A 67 -0.24 3.59 -7.11
C LEU A 67 0.86 3.98 -8.10
N SER A 68 1.50 2.97 -8.69
CA SER A 68 2.40 3.19 -9.82
C SER A 68 1.61 3.70 -11.03
N THR A 69 2.26 4.47 -11.90
CA THR A 69 1.65 4.92 -13.17
C THR A 69 1.15 3.73 -13.98
N GLU A 70 1.91 2.63 -14.02
CA GLU A 70 1.53 1.39 -14.69
C GLU A 70 0.23 0.80 -14.14
N ALA A 71 0.06 0.75 -12.81
CA ALA A 71 -1.16 0.24 -12.18
C ALA A 71 -2.36 1.14 -12.50
N ILE A 72 -2.18 2.46 -12.45
CA ILE A 72 -3.23 3.43 -12.79
C ILE A 72 -3.66 3.26 -14.26
N SER A 73 -2.71 3.26 -15.19
CA SER A 73 -2.96 3.07 -16.62
C SER A 73 -3.69 1.75 -16.91
N SER A 74 -3.24 0.66 -16.30
CA SER A 74 -3.84 -0.67 -16.49
C SER A 74 -5.31 -0.73 -16.03
N ILE A 75 -5.66 0.01 -14.98
CA ILE A 75 -7.02 0.04 -14.43
C ILE A 75 -7.92 1.03 -15.19
N LYS A 76 -7.39 2.20 -15.56
CA LYS A 76 -8.15 3.24 -16.29
C LYS A 76 -8.28 2.96 -17.79
N GLY A 77 -7.46 2.05 -18.34
CA GLY A 77 -7.44 1.75 -19.77
C GLY A 77 -6.75 2.82 -20.60
N GLU A 78 -5.77 3.52 -20.01
CA GLU A 78 -4.98 4.60 -20.64
C GLU A 78 -3.59 4.12 -21.06
#